data_AF-A0A4R9WMC0-F1
#
_entry.id   AF-A0A4R9WMC0-F1
#
_cell.length_a   1.000
_cell.length_b   1.000
_cell.length_c   1.000
_cell.angle_alpha   90.00
_cell.angle_beta   90.00
_cell.angle_gamma   90.00
#
_symmetry.space_group_name_H-M   'P 1'
#
loop_
_entity.id
_entity.type
_entity.pdbx_description
1 polymer ?
#
loop_
_entity_poly.entity_id
_entity_poly.type
_entity_poly.pdbx_seq_one_letter_code
_entity_poly.pdbx_strand_id
1 'polypeptide(L)'
;MSNPSRAFYTSSNGDRWLVVKVGERDEIFVRHEPNRASGGQPSEVDIETFMARGPGSPEGEALIDLLDQLRTEQDRASMEKPDGR
;
A
#
# COMPACT_ATOMS: atom_id res chain seq x y z
N MET A 1 -5.31 -14.82 9.59
CA MET A 1 -3.91 -14.37 9.56
C MET A 1 -3.91 -12.87 9.31
N SER A 2 -3.17 -12.08 10.09
CA SER A 2 -3.18 -10.63 9.99
C SER A 2 -2.50 -10.24 8.67
N ASN A 3 -3.29 -9.83 7.68
CA ASN A 3 -2.75 -9.28 6.44
C ASN A 3 -1.96 -8.02 6.79
N PRO A 4 -0.65 -7.95 6.47
CA PRO A 4 0.15 -6.78 6.77
C PRO A 4 -0.38 -5.60 5.95
N SER A 5 -0.84 -4.55 6.64
CA SER A 5 -1.20 -3.28 6.02
C SER A 5 -0.09 -2.25 6.27
N ARG A 6 0.36 -1.55 5.23
CA ARG A 6 1.44 -0.55 5.31
C ARG A 6 0.93 0.81 4.84
N ALA A 7 1.00 1.82 5.72
CA ALA A 7 0.67 3.19 5.37
C ALA A 7 1.76 3.79 4.46
N PHE A 8 1.35 4.54 3.43
CA PHE A 8 2.27 5.19 2.49
C PHE A 8 2.03 6.69 2.33
N TYR A 9 0.80 7.15 2.61
CA TYR A 9 0.49 8.57 2.51
C TYR A 9 -0.47 8.99 3.62
N THR A 10 -0.24 10.17 4.18
CA THR A 10 -1.15 10.82 5.13
C THR A 10 -1.35 12.26 4.68
N SER A 11 -2.60 12.58 4.35
CA SER A 11 -2.98 13.94 3.98
C SER A 11 -2.99 14.85 5.21
N SER A 12 -2.77 16.15 5.01
CA SER A 12 -2.83 17.16 6.07
C SER A 12 -4.19 17.21 6.78
N ASN A 13 -5.26 16.75 6.13
CA ASN A 13 -6.61 16.65 6.71
C ASN A 13 -6.78 15.45 7.66
N GLY A 14 -5.77 14.57 7.74
CA GLY A 14 -5.78 13.37 8.58
C GLY A 14 -6.27 12.10 7.86
N ASP A 15 -6.58 12.17 6.56
CA ASP A 15 -6.82 11.00 5.73
C ASP A 15 -5.54 10.17 5.59
N ARG A 16 -5.65 8.86 5.81
CA ARG A 16 -4.54 7.92 5.67
C ARG A 16 -4.81 6.98 4.52
N TRP A 17 -3.75 6.66 3.83
CA TRP A 17 -3.78 5.69 2.74
C TRP A 17 -2.81 4.57 3.05
N LEU A 18 -3.33 3.35 2.99
CA LEU A 18 -2.62 2.14 3.34
C LEU A 18 -2.71 1.15 2.19
N VAL A 19 -1.64 0.45 1.95
CA VAL A 19 -1.64 -0.75 1.13
C VAL A 19 -1.96 -1.94 2.04
N VAL A 20 -2.94 -2.76 1.65
CA VAL A 20 -3.34 -4.00 2.32
C VAL A 20 -3.08 -5.15 1.36
N LYS A 21 -2.26 -6.11 1.79
CA LYS A 21 -2.00 -7.33 1.02
C LYS A 21 -3.04 -8.37 1.37
N VAL A 22 -3.83 -8.85 0.42
CA VAL A 22 -4.92 -9.81 0.67
C VAL A 22 -4.53 -11.20 0.18
N GLY A 23 -4.39 -12.13 1.13
CA GLY A 23 -4.20 -13.55 0.83
C GLY A 23 -2.78 -13.92 0.36
N GLU A 24 -2.64 -15.17 -0.07
CA GLU A 24 -1.37 -15.76 -0.52
C GLU A 24 -0.99 -15.38 -1.97
N ARG A 25 -1.89 -14.70 -2.69
CA ARG A 25 -1.75 -14.38 -4.12
C ARG A 25 -1.08 -13.04 -4.40
N ASP A 26 -0.56 -12.39 -3.38
CA ASP A 26 0.06 -11.07 -3.51
C ASP A 26 -0.90 -10.00 -4.08
N GLU A 27 -2.20 -10.14 -3.87
CA GLU A 27 -3.19 -9.14 -4.29
C GLU A 27 -3.07 -7.89 -3.41
N ILE A 28 -2.86 -6.74 -4.04
CA ILE A 28 -2.59 -5.47 -3.35
C ILE A 28 -3.81 -4.56 -3.47
N PHE A 29 -4.38 -4.18 -2.33
CA PHE A 29 -5.48 -3.24 -2.23
C PHE A 29 -5.03 -1.94 -1.57
N VAL A 30 -5.59 -0.82 -2.00
CA VAL A 30 -5.41 0.49 -1.37
C VAL A 30 -6.61 0.77 -0.48
N ARG A 31 -6.38 0.86 0.82
CA ARG A 31 -7.36 1.28 1.82
C ARG A 31 -7.22 2.77 2.10
N HIS A 32 -8.29 3.51 1.85
CA HIS A 32 -8.48 4.87 2.31
C HIS A 32 -9.13 4.85 3.68
N GLU A 33 -8.46 5.43 4.68
CA GLU A 33 -8.99 5.67 6.01
C GLU A 33 -9.20 7.17 6.20
N PRO A 34 -10.45 7.65 6.07
CA PRO A 34 -10.74 9.05 6.33
C PRO A 34 -10.53 9.39 7.79
N ASN A 35 -10.16 10.66 8.06
CA ASN A 35 -10.05 11.14 9.42
C ASN A 35 -11.37 10.94 10.19
N ARG A 36 -11.28 10.59 11.49
CA ARG A 36 -12.44 10.44 12.38
C ARG A 36 -13.39 11.64 12.35
N ALA A 37 -12.87 12.84 12.13
CA ALA A 37 -13.65 14.06 12.03
C ALA A 37 -14.58 14.12 10.81
N SER A 38 -14.22 13.46 9.70
CA SER A 38 -15.03 13.41 8.48
C SER A 38 -16.21 12.44 8.59
N GLY A 39 -16.21 11.54 9.59
CA GLY A 39 -17.26 10.52 9.75
C GLY A 39 -17.40 9.54 8.56
N GLY A 40 -16.44 9.55 7.63
CA GLY A 40 -16.42 8.69 6.47
C GLY A 40 -16.12 7.24 6.84
N GLN A 41 -16.57 6.31 6.01
CA GLN A 41 -16.22 4.90 6.16
C GLN A 41 -14.92 4.60 5.40
N PRO A 42 -14.03 3.76 5.97
CA PRO A 42 -12.86 3.31 5.24
C PRO A 42 -13.30 2.56 3.99
N SER A 43 -12.61 2.82 2.89
CA SER A 43 -12.91 2.24 1.57
C SER A 43 -11.68 1.55 1.03
N GLU A 44 -11.87 0.37 0.44
CA GLU A 44 -10.81 -0.41 -0.19
C GLU A 44 -11.03 -0.41 -1.70
N VAL A 45 -9.96 -0.12 -2.43
CA VAL A 45 -9.97 -0.14 -3.89
C VAL A 45 -8.77 -0.93 -4.38
N ASP A 46 -8.93 -1.64 -5.49
CA ASP A 46 -7.83 -2.35 -6.11
C ASP A 46 -6.74 -1.38 -6.58
N ILE A 47 -5.48 -1.82 -6.54
CA ILE A 47 -4.33 -0.99 -6.92
C ILE A 47 -4.40 -0.53 -8.39
N GLU A 48 -4.86 -1.37 -9.30
CA GLU A 48 -5.02 -1.02 -10.71
C GLU A 48 -6.09 0.06 -10.88
N THR A 49 -7.20 -0.10 -10.16
CA THR A 49 -8.28 0.90 -10.15
C THR A 49 -7.81 2.22 -9.55
N PHE A 50 -6.99 2.18 -8.50
CA PHE A 50 -6.43 3.36 -7.87
C PHE A 50 -5.48 4.10 -8.82
N MET A 51 -4.56 3.37 -9.47
CA MET A 51 -3.63 3.92 -10.44
C MET A 51 -4.35 4.49 -11.68
N ALA A 52 -5.43 3.85 -12.13
CA ALA A 52 -6.24 4.34 -13.24
C ALA A 52 -6.94 5.69 -12.95
N ARG A 53 -7.18 6.05 -11.67
CA ARG A 53 -7.80 7.33 -11.29
C ARG A 53 -6.88 8.53 -11.47
N GLY A 54 -5.56 8.34 -11.39
CA GLY A 54 -4.61 9.44 -11.58
C GLY A 54 -3.29 9.21 -10.86
N PRO A 55 -2.25 8.69 -11.55
CA PRO A 55 -0.95 8.42 -10.93
C PRO A 55 -0.22 9.71 -10.53
N GLY A 56 -0.47 10.84 -11.20
CA GLY A 56 0.15 12.14 -10.89
C GLY A 56 -0.44 12.88 -9.70
N SER A 57 -1.33 12.24 -8.93
CA SER A 57 -1.81 12.76 -7.64
C SER A 57 -0.76 12.48 -6.57
N PRO A 58 -0.65 13.28 -5.49
CA PRO A 58 0.31 13.03 -4.42
C PRO A 58 0.15 11.64 -3.79
N GLU A 59 -1.08 11.10 -3.75
CA GLU A 59 -1.32 9.73 -3.30
C GLU A 59 -0.80 8.68 -4.29
N GLY A 60 -0.88 8.94 -5.59
CA GLY A 60 -0.38 8.05 -6.65
C GLY A 60 1.15 7.97 -6.63
N GLU A 61 1.81 9.13 -6.56
CA GLU A 61 3.27 9.22 -6.46
C GLU A 61 3.79 8.53 -5.18
N ALA A 62 3.13 8.76 -4.04
CA ALA A 62 3.50 8.11 -2.78
C ALA A 62 3.31 6.57 -2.83
N LEU A 63 2.31 6.08 -3.57
CA LEU A 63 2.13 4.66 -3.78
C LEU A 63 3.25 4.07 -4.65
N ILE A 64 3.64 4.75 -5.73
CA ILE A 64 4.75 4.31 -6.60
C ILE A 64 6.04 4.18 -5.79
N ASP A 65 6.36 5.19 -4.98
CA ASP A 65 7.54 5.19 -4.10
C ASP A 65 7.49 4.02 -3.10
N LEU A 66 6.32 3.74 -2.50
CA LEU A 66 6.14 2.59 -1.62
C LEU A 66 6.39 1.25 -2.33
N LEU A 67 5.86 1.09 -3.55
CA LEU A 67 6.02 -0.14 -4.34
C LEU A 67 7.49 -0.36 -4.74
N ASP A 68 8.21 0.71 -5.05
CA ASP A 68 9.65 0.65 -5.35
C ASP A 68 10.47 0.20 -4.11
N GLN A 69 10.14 0.77 -2.94
CA GLN A 69 10.72 0.33 -1.66
C GLN A 69 10.41 -1.14 -1.37
N LEU A 70 9.14 -1.56 -1.51
CA LEU A 70 8.72 -2.94 -1.30
C LEU A 70 9.46 -3.92 -2.22
N ARG A 71 9.60 -3.56 -3.50
CA ARG A 71 10.37 -4.36 -4.47
C ARG A 71 11.82 -4.49 -4.04
N THR A 72 12.44 -3.39 -3.61
CA THR A 72 13.83 -3.37 -3.13
C THR A 72 14.01 -4.22 -1.87
N GLU A 73 13.04 -4.19 -0.95
CA GLU A 73 13.03 -5.03 0.26
C GLU A 73 12.89 -6.52 -0.08
N GLN A 74 12.05 -6.87 -1.05
CA GLN A 74 11.91 -8.26 -1.52
C GLN A 74 13.21 -8.80 -2.15
N ASP A 75 13.89 -7.99 -2.97
CA ASP A 75 15.16 -8.36 -3.59
C ASP A 75 16.24 -8.65 -2.53
N ARG A 76 16.35 -7.78 -1.52
CA ARG A 76 17.27 -7.97 -0.38
C ARG A 76 16.93 -9.20 0.45
N ALA A 77 15.65 -9.43 0.75
CA ALA A 77 15.20 -10.60 1.51
C ALA A 77 15.45 -11.92 0.75
N SER A 78 15.39 -11.89 -0.58
CA SER A 78 15.68 -13.05 -1.43
C SER A 78 17.17 -13.40 -1.42
N MET A 79 18.06 -12.39 -1.37
CA MET A 79 19.51 -12.58 -1.31
C MET A 79 20.03 -13.01 0.07
N GLU A 80 19.20 -12.90 1.13
CA GLU A 80 19.52 -13.37 2.49
C GLU A 80 19.02 -14.81 2.76
N LYS A 81 18.69 -15.57 1.73
CA LYS A 81 18.58 -17.03 1.80
C LYS A 81 19.95 -17.64 1.48
N PRO A 82 20.78 -18.02 2.48
CA PRO A 82 21.93 -18.85 2.16
C PRO A 82 21.41 -20.18 1.62
N ASP A 83 22.02 -20.61 0.52
CA ASP A 83 21.95 -21.96 -0.04
C ASP A 83 22.31 -22.94 1.09
N GLY A 84 21.28 -23.45 1.76
CA GLY A 84 21.37 -24.27 2.96
C GLY A 84 21.17 -25.73 2.59
N ARG A 85 22.28 -26.33 2.16
CA ARG A 85 22.58 -27.75 1.96
C ARG A 85 21.86 -28.73 2.90
#